data_AF-R4VGG4-F1
#
_entry.id   AF-R4VGG4-F1
#
_cell.length_a   1.000
_cell.length_b   1.000
_cell.length_c   1.000
_cell.angle_alpha   90.00
_cell.angle_beta   90.00
_cell.angle_gamma   90.00
#
_symmetry.space_group_name_H-M   'P 1'
#
loop_
_entity.id
_entity.type
_entity.pdbx_description
1 polymer ?
#
loop_
_entity_poly.entity_id
_entity_poly.type
_entity_poly.pdbx_seq_one_letter_code
_entity_poly.pdbx_strand_id
1 'polypeptide(L)'
;MPPTPATRAQPIPGAGQLEQRLRERRQPLLIGVAGDSGSGKSTYTRGIEWLLGRDIVSQISLDGYHCEDRATRQTTGRTPLDPDANHLDQAVEHLRALQAGQTVDIPVYDHTRGCFLPARRHEPTPVIVVEGLHTLYRGFRELLDFALYVDTDAAVKRIWKFERDTRERGYAGEAVEAEIKRRSDQYDRWIAGQQADADVILRIHPSGLDDLALGRLEVPEGPSCHHLEVIVKPRPGEQPALYFPVDLNNMTREAAMPFLLATVPSRFRDETVNVLHVDGYMPPAALETLEREICAFAGVDSPAGDTPSAADRTPTVRFAQMLIAWPILSHLAALTR
;
A
#
# COMPACT_ATOMS: atom_id res chain seq x y z
N MET A 1 19.90 37.88 8.70
CA MET A 1 20.96 36.87 8.94
C MET A 1 20.66 35.69 8.02
N PRO A 2 21.63 35.17 7.27
CA PRO A 2 21.44 33.92 6.54
C PRO A 2 21.27 32.77 7.53
N PRO A 3 20.46 31.73 7.23
CA PRO A 3 20.42 30.55 8.07
C PRO A 3 21.77 29.84 8.04
N THR A 4 22.27 29.51 9.22
CA THR A 4 23.50 28.75 9.48
C THR A 4 23.45 27.37 8.80
N PRO A 5 24.57 26.83 8.27
CA PRO A 5 24.60 25.50 7.68
C PRO A 5 24.15 24.44 8.70
N ALA A 6 23.35 23.49 8.21
CA ALA A 6 22.65 22.48 8.97
C ALA A 6 23.48 21.85 10.10
N THR A 7 23.02 22.06 11.33
CA THR A 7 23.30 21.18 12.46
C THR A 7 23.06 19.75 11.99
N ARG A 8 24.03 18.85 12.15
CA ARG A 8 23.81 17.39 12.01
C ARG A 8 22.50 17.06 12.72
N ALA A 9 21.54 16.48 11.98
CA ALA A 9 20.23 16.12 12.49
C ALA A 9 20.40 15.40 13.83
N GLN A 10 19.72 15.88 14.86
CA GLN A 10 19.69 15.18 16.14
C GLN A 10 19.13 13.77 15.90
N PRO A 11 19.66 12.72 16.58
CA PRO A 11 19.12 11.38 16.45
C PRO A 11 17.64 11.39 16.85
N ILE A 12 16.82 10.74 16.03
CA ILE A 12 15.37 10.63 16.22
C ILE A 12 15.11 10.00 17.60
N PRO A 13 14.28 10.60 18.48
CA PRO A 13 13.92 9.98 19.75
C PRO A 13 13.23 8.63 19.53
N GLY A 14 13.90 7.54 19.92
CA GLY A 14 13.44 6.16 19.75
C GLY A 14 13.85 5.47 18.43
N ALA A 15 14.72 6.09 17.61
CA ALA A 15 15.33 5.38 16.49
C ALA A 15 16.12 4.16 16.95
N GLY A 16 16.00 3.07 16.20
CA GLY A 16 16.75 1.85 16.44
C GLY A 16 16.10 0.87 17.42
N GLN A 17 14.93 1.18 17.97
CA GLN A 17 14.25 0.34 18.97
C GLN A 17 12.83 -0.08 18.58
N LEU A 18 12.36 0.29 17.38
CA LEU A 18 10.98 -0.01 16.98
C LEU A 18 10.71 -1.52 16.92
N GLU A 19 11.60 -2.30 16.30
CA GLU A 19 11.49 -3.76 16.29
C GLU A 19 11.35 -4.33 17.70
N GLN A 20 12.27 -3.96 18.61
CA GLN A 20 12.26 -4.48 19.98
C GLN A 20 10.95 -4.12 20.69
N ARG A 21 10.52 -2.87 20.59
CA ARG A 21 9.29 -2.38 21.23
C ARG A 21 8.04 -3.04 20.66
N LEU A 22 8.02 -3.37 19.37
CA LEU A 22 6.94 -4.16 18.77
C LEU A 22 6.89 -5.57 19.37
N ARG A 23 8.05 -6.25 19.51
CA ARG A 23 8.15 -7.60 20.10
C ARG A 23 7.72 -7.64 21.57
N GLU A 24 7.96 -6.58 22.32
CA GLU A 24 7.59 -6.49 23.74
C GLU A 24 6.11 -6.19 23.98
N ARG A 25 5.34 -5.84 22.94
CA ARG A 25 3.90 -5.59 23.09
C ARG A 25 3.15 -6.87 23.42
N ARG A 26 2.15 -6.73 24.29
CA ARG A 26 1.20 -7.80 24.63
C ARG A 26 0.10 -8.00 23.59
N GLN A 27 -0.22 -6.95 22.83
CA GLN A 27 -1.30 -6.95 21.85
C GLN A 27 -0.76 -6.53 20.48
N PRO A 28 -1.07 -7.30 19.42
CA PRO A 28 -0.81 -6.93 18.04
C PRO A 28 -1.37 -5.56 17.67
N LEU A 29 -0.64 -4.84 16.83
CA LEU A 29 -1.14 -3.65 16.14
C LEU A 29 -1.75 -4.05 14.79
N LEU A 30 -2.94 -3.52 14.46
CA LEU A 30 -3.66 -3.82 13.24
C LEU A 30 -3.56 -2.67 12.23
N ILE A 31 -3.12 -3.00 11.01
CA ILE A 31 -3.07 -2.08 9.87
C ILE A 31 -4.11 -2.55 8.85
N GLY A 32 -5.13 -1.74 8.58
CA GLY A 32 -6.13 -2.04 7.57
C GLY A 32 -5.79 -1.41 6.23
N VAL A 33 -5.91 -2.18 5.14
CA VAL A 33 -5.58 -1.75 3.78
C VAL A 33 -6.76 -2.00 2.88
N ALA A 34 -7.50 -0.95 2.53
CA ALA A 34 -8.68 -1.02 1.67
C ALA A 34 -8.34 -0.64 0.23
N GLY A 35 -9.14 -1.12 -0.71
CA GLY A 35 -9.01 -0.78 -2.12
C GLY A 35 -9.58 -1.86 -3.03
N ASP A 36 -9.86 -1.50 -4.28
CA ASP A 36 -10.45 -2.42 -5.26
C ASP A 36 -9.57 -3.64 -5.55
N SER A 37 -10.17 -4.70 -6.10
CA SER A 37 -9.42 -5.85 -6.56
C SER A 37 -8.41 -5.44 -7.64
N GLY A 38 -7.17 -5.90 -7.52
CA GLY A 38 -6.10 -5.57 -8.46
C GLY A 38 -5.53 -4.16 -8.35
N SER A 39 -5.85 -3.38 -7.31
CA SER A 39 -5.26 -2.04 -7.07
C SER A 39 -3.82 -2.06 -6.54
N GLY A 40 -3.23 -3.24 -6.33
CA GLY A 40 -1.84 -3.35 -5.86
C GLY A 40 -1.65 -3.25 -4.33
N LYS A 41 -2.73 -3.36 -3.54
CA LYS A 41 -2.67 -3.38 -2.05
C LYS A 41 -1.52 -4.25 -1.51
N SER A 42 -1.45 -5.50 -1.94
CA SER A 42 -0.45 -6.45 -1.46
C SER A 42 0.96 -6.01 -1.84
N THR A 43 1.14 -5.46 -3.05
CA THR A 43 2.45 -4.93 -3.51
C THR A 43 2.94 -3.81 -2.61
N TYR A 44 2.10 -2.81 -2.32
CA TYR A 44 2.55 -1.64 -1.55
C TYR A 44 2.69 -1.92 -0.05
N THR A 45 1.92 -2.85 0.49
CA THR A 45 1.96 -3.21 1.93
C THR A 45 3.05 -4.21 2.25
N ARG A 46 3.46 -5.04 1.29
CA ARG A 46 4.56 -5.99 1.45
C ARG A 46 5.90 -5.32 1.74
N GLY A 47 6.04 -4.03 1.43
CA GLY A 47 7.21 -3.24 1.85
C GLY A 47 7.43 -3.25 3.37
N ILE A 48 6.35 -3.29 4.17
CA ILE A 48 6.43 -3.31 5.64
C ILE A 48 6.92 -4.68 6.14
N GLU A 49 6.36 -5.77 5.60
CA GLU A 49 6.82 -7.13 5.89
C GLU A 49 8.27 -7.32 5.44
N TRP A 50 8.63 -6.79 4.28
CA TRP A 50 10.00 -6.84 3.77
C TRP A 50 10.99 -6.12 4.69
N LEU A 51 10.61 -4.97 5.25
CA LEU A 51 11.46 -4.22 6.19
C LEU A 51 11.61 -4.94 7.54
N LEU A 52 10.49 -5.32 8.17
CA LEU A 52 10.48 -5.81 9.56
C LEU A 52 10.53 -7.35 9.70
N GLY A 53 10.32 -8.09 8.62
CA GLY A 53 10.31 -9.54 8.60
C GLY A 53 8.98 -10.18 9.01
N ARG A 54 8.81 -11.45 8.61
CA ARG A 54 7.59 -12.25 8.81
C ARG A 54 7.29 -12.58 10.28
N ASP A 55 8.30 -12.53 11.14
CA ASP A 55 8.15 -12.77 12.59
C ASP A 55 7.51 -11.57 13.31
N ILE A 56 7.61 -10.38 12.72
CA ILE A 56 7.02 -9.14 13.27
C ILE A 56 5.72 -8.83 12.56
N VAL A 57 5.69 -8.98 11.25
CA VAL A 57 4.58 -8.57 10.39
C VAL A 57 3.99 -9.78 9.70
N SER A 58 2.68 -9.97 9.86
CA SER A 58 1.90 -10.92 9.08
C SER A 58 0.89 -10.21 8.19
N GLN A 59 0.43 -10.91 7.15
CA GLN A 59 -0.57 -10.41 6.22
C GLN A 59 -1.78 -11.36 6.17
N ILE A 60 -2.98 -10.79 6.32
CA ILE A 60 -4.26 -11.49 6.22
C ILE A 60 -5.08 -10.84 5.10
N SER A 61 -5.50 -11.65 4.12
CA SER A 61 -6.42 -11.21 3.07
C SER A 61 -7.87 -11.50 3.48
N LEU A 62 -8.74 -10.50 3.37
CA LEU A 62 -10.18 -10.67 3.57
C LEU A 62 -10.87 -11.42 2.42
N ASP A 63 -10.19 -11.65 1.30
CA ASP A 63 -10.78 -12.37 0.17
C ASP A 63 -11.04 -13.85 0.51
N GLY A 64 -10.36 -14.38 1.54
CA GLY A 64 -10.68 -15.67 2.15
C GLY A 64 -12.09 -15.78 2.74
N TYR A 65 -12.71 -14.64 3.08
CA TYR A 65 -14.03 -14.57 3.71
C TYR A 65 -15.16 -14.32 2.71
N HIS A 66 -14.91 -14.43 1.40
CA HIS A 66 -16.01 -14.45 0.44
C HIS A 66 -16.99 -15.58 0.76
N CYS A 67 -18.29 -15.34 0.59
CA CYS A 67 -19.30 -16.39 0.75
C CYS A 67 -19.29 -17.39 -0.43
N GLU A 68 -18.81 -16.94 -1.60
CA GLU A 68 -18.91 -17.67 -2.86
C GLU A 68 -17.60 -17.62 -3.65
N ASP A 69 -17.27 -18.73 -4.31
CA ASP A 69 -16.14 -18.82 -5.22
C ASP A 69 -16.43 -18.12 -6.57
N ARG A 70 -15.46 -18.12 -7.50
CA ARG A 70 -15.63 -17.42 -8.79
C ARG A 70 -16.73 -18.03 -9.66
N ALA A 71 -16.83 -19.36 -9.70
CA ALA A 71 -17.80 -20.06 -10.55
C ALA A 71 -19.24 -19.89 -10.03
N THR A 72 -19.40 -19.94 -8.71
CA THR A 72 -20.68 -19.73 -8.04
C THR A 72 -21.18 -18.31 -8.29
N ARG A 73 -20.32 -17.29 -8.13
CA ARG A 73 -20.67 -15.88 -8.42
C ARG A 73 -21.11 -15.62 -9.86
N GLN A 74 -20.56 -16.36 -10.82
CA GLN A 74 -21.00 -16.28 -12.22
C GLN A 74 -22.44 -16.79 -12.40
N THR A 75 -22.87 -17.74 -11.57
CA THR A 75 -24.22 -18.32 -11.61
C THR A 75 -25.21 -17.49 -10.79
N THR A 76 -24.82 -17.02 -9.60
CA THR A 76 -25.68 -16.22 -8.70
C THR A 76 -25.78 -14.76 -9.13
N GLY A 77 -24.80 -14.26 -9.90
CA GLY A 77 -24.66 -12.85 -10.25
C GLY A 77 -24.19 -11.95 -9.10
N ARG A 78 -23.92 -12.51 -7.91
CA ARG A 78 -23.46 -11.76 -6.74
C ARG A 78 -22.04 -11.28 -6.92
N THR A 79 -21.79 -10.07 -6.45
CA THR A 79 -20.48 -9.43 -6.51
C THR A 79 -19.77 -9.58 -5.16
N PRO A 80 -18.44 -9.77 -5.11
CA PRO A 80 -17.73 -9.67 -3.84
C PRO A 80 -17.67 -8.25 -3.30
N LEU A 81 -18.03 -7.22 -4.09
CA LEU A 81 -18.07 -5.83 -3.64
C LEU A 81 -19.20 -5.58 -2.64
N ASP A 82 -20.27 -6.37 -2.71
CA ASP A 82 -21.39 -6.30 -1.78
C ASP A 82 -20.95 -6.89 -0.42
N PRO A 83 -21.03 -6.12 0.68
CA PRO A 83 -20.69 -6.61 2.01
C PRO A 83 -21.41 -7.90 2.39
N ASP A 84 -22.65 -8.10 1.95
CA ASP A 84 -23.45 -9.30 2.28
C ASP A 84 -22.94 -10.56 1.54
N ALA A 85 -22.07 -10.40 0.55
CA ALA A 85 -21.36 -11.49 -0.13
C ALA A 85 -20.05 -11.89 0.57
N ASN A 86 -19.83 -11.41 1.79
CA ASN A 86 -18.64 -11.67 2.59
C ASN A 86 -19.01 -11.97 4.05
N HIS A 87 -18.27 -12.89 4.67
CA HIS A 87 -18.36 -13.21 6.10
C HIS A 87 -17.58 -12.19 6.95
N LEU A 88 -17.97 -10.91 6.86
CA LEU A 88 -17.25 -9.81 7.52
C LEU A 88 -17.26 -9.91 9.05
N ASP A 89 -18.36 -10.33 9.66
CA ASP A 89 -18.45 -10.49 11.11
C ASP A 89 -17.48 -11.58 11.61
N GLN A 90 -17.36 -12.70 10.87
CA GLN A 90 -16.39 -13.75 11.17
C GLN A 90 -14.94 -13.23 11.06
N ALA A 91 -14.64 -12.42 10.04
CA ALA A 91 -13.34 -11.80 9.91
C ALA A 91 -13.02 -10.88 11.10
N VAL A 92 -13.97 -10.06 11.54
CA VAL A 92 -13.83 -9.21 12.73
C VAL A 92 -13.60 -10.04 13.99
N GLU A 93 -14.33 -11.14 14.17
CA GLU A 93 -14.13 -12.08 15.29
C GLU A 93 -12.73 -12.68 15.28
N HIS A 94 -12.25 -13.14 14.12
CA HIS A 94 -10.90 -13.69 13.95
C HIS A 94 -9.81 -12.65 14.27
N LEU A 95 -9.97 -11.40 13.84
CA LEU A 95 -9.03 -10.32 14.17
C LEU A 95 -9.02 -10.00 15.66
N ARG A 96 -10.18 -9.98 16.32
CA ARG A 96 -10.27 -9.79 17.78
C ARG A 96 -9.59 -10.92 18.55
N ALA A 97 -9.78 -12.17 18.10
CA ALA A 97 -9.10 -13.33 18.68
C ALA A 97 -7.57 -13.22 18.55
N LEU A 98 -7.07 -12.83 17.37
CA LEU A 98 -5.64 -12.57 17.15
C LEU A 98 -5.12 -11.44 18.06
N GLN A 99 -5.85 -10.32 18.20
CA GLN A 99 -5.48 -9.26 19.15
C GLN A 99 -5.45 -9.71 20.61
N ALA A 100 -6.31 -10.67 20.97
CA ALA A 100 -6.33 -11.30 22.29
C ALA A 100 -5.24 -12.36 22.50
N GLY A 101 -4.35 -12.55 21.51
CA GLY A 101 -3.25 -13.52 21.60
C GLY A 101 -3.66 -14.96 21.22
N GLN A 102 -4.83 -15.15 20.61
CA GLN A 102 -5.33 -16.47 20.25
C GLN A 102 -4.96 -16.82 18.80
N THR A 103 -4.57 -18.07 18.57
CA THR A 103 -4.38 -18.63 17.22
C THR A 103 -5.72 -18.87 16.54
N VAL A 104 -5.82 -18.55 15.24
CA VAL A 104 -7.04 -18.69 14.46
C VAL A 104 -6.75 -19.37 13.11
N ASP A 105 -7.67 -20.19 12.62
CA ASP A 105 -7.61 -20.74 11.26
C ASP A 105 -8.28 -19.77 10.27
N ILE A 106 -7.46 -19.11 9.45
CA ILE A 106 -7.91 -18.09 8.51
C ILE A 106 -8.24 -18.74 7.16
N PRO A 107 -9.46 -18.56 6.62
CA PRO A 107 -9.80 -19.10 5.31
C PRO A 107 -8.95 -18.44 4.21
N VAL A 108 -8.63 -19.19 3.16
CA VAL A 108 -7.72 -18.76 2.09
C VAL A 108 -8.42 -18.84 0.75
N TYR A 109 -8.33 -17.78 -0.06
CA TYR A 109 -8.86 -17.72 -1.41
C TYR A 109 -7.72 -17.75 -2.44
N ASP A 110 -7.75 -18.71 -3.36
CA ASP A 110 -6.79 -18.82 -4.46
C ASP A 110 -7.27 -18.01 -5.66
N HIS A 111 -6.61 -16.88 -5.94
CA HIS A 111 -6.96 -16.02 -7.08
C HIS A 111 -6.67 -16.65 -8.44
N THR A 112 -5.75 -17.63 -8.51
CA THR A 112 -5.39 -18.32 -9.74
C THR A 112 -6.52 -19.27 -10.14
N ARG A 113 -6.95 -20.11 -9.19
CA ARG A 113 -8.02 -21.09 -9.42
C ARG A 113 -9.43 -20.51 -9.22
N GLY A 114 -9.54 -19.39 -8.51
CA GLY A 114 -10.80 -18.74 -8.18
C GLY A 114 -11.62 -19.50 -7.14
N CYS A 115 -10.99 -20.31 -6.29
CA CYS A 115 -11.65 -21.18 -5.30
C CYS A 115 -11.00 -21.07 -3.91
N PHE A 116 -11.67 -21.62 -2.90
CA PHE A 116 -11.14 -21.68 -1.54
C PHE A 116 -10.12 -22.81 -1.38
N LEU A 117 -9.08 -22.54 -0.59
CA LEU A 117 -8.11 -23.52 -0.11
C LEU A 117 -8.40 -23.86 1.36
N PRO A 118 -7.81 -24.94 1.91
CA PRO A 118 -7.85 -25.18 3.35
C PRO A 118 -7.41 -23.96 4.14
N ALA A 119 -8.09 -23.71 5.26
CA ALA A 119 -7.75 -22.62 6.15
C ALA A 119 -6.30 -22.76 6.65
N ARG A 120 -5.63 -21.63 6.79
CA ARG A 120 -4.26 -21.55 7.27
C ARG A 120 -4.27 -21.12 8.73
N ARG A 121 -3.63 -21.93 9.58
CA ARG A 121 -3.38 -21.58 10.98
C ARG A 121 -2.53 -20.31 11.06
N HIS A 122 -3.03 -19.33 11.78
CA HIS A 122 -2.42 -18.02 11.93
C HIS A 122 -2.21 -17.70 13.41
N GLU A 123 -0.95 -17.54 13.79
CA GLU A 123 -0.57 -17.10 15.14
C GLU A 123 -0.46 -15.57 15.18
N PRO A 124 -0.74 -14.92 16.32
CA PRO A 124 -0.59 -13.48 16.45
C PRO A 124 0.87 -13.05 16.26
N THR A 125 1.10 -12.10 15.36
CA THR A 125 2.38 -11.38 15.23
C THR A 125 2.27 -9.99 15.84
N PRO A 126 3.38 -9.32 16.21
CA PRO A 126 3.37 -7.95 16.71
C PRO A 126 2.59 -6.93 15.86
N VAL A 127 2.61 -7.10 14.54
CA VAL A 127 1.87 -6.29 13.57
C VAL A 127 1.12 -7.23 12.62
N ILE A 128 -0.17 -6.96 12.41
CA ILE A 128 -1.02 -7.70 11.49
C ILE A 128 -1.55 -6.73 10.45
N VAL A 129 -1.17 -6.93 9.19
CA VAL A 129 -1.71 -6.19 8.05
C VAL A 129 -2.91 -6.95 7.50
N VAL A 130 -4.07 -6.31 7.49
CA VAL A 130 -5.31 -6.86 6.95
C VAL A 130 -5.64 -6.13 5.67
N GLU A 131 -5.69 -6.85 4.55
CA GLU A 131 -6.00 -6.26 3.25
C GLU A 131 -7.27 -6.84 2.61
N GLY A 132 -7.97 -6.04 1.81
CA GLY A 132 -9.17 -6.50 1.12
C GLY A 132 -10.07 -5.37 0.66
N LEU A 133 -11.27 -5.74 0.22
CA LEU A 133 -12.29 -4.80 -0.25
C LEU A 133 -12.92 -3.96 0.87
N HIS A 134 -13.06 -4.53 2.08
CA HIS A 134 -13.88 -3.98 3.17
C HIS A 134 -13.10 -3.77 4.48
N THR A 135 -11.78 -3.66 4.43
CA THR A 135 -10.94 -3.57 5.64
C THR A 135 -11.13 -2.28 6.43
N LEU A 136 -11.64 -1.21 5.82
CA LEU A 136 -12.03 0.03 6.49
C LEU A 136 -13.56 0.16 6.62
N TYR A 137 -14.30 -0.91 6.33
CA TYR A 137 -15.75 -0.92 6.47
C TYR A 137 -16.17 -1.00 7.94
N ARG A 138 -17.47 -0.80 8.20
CA ARG A 138 -18.02 -0.79 9.57
C ARG A 138 -17.60 -2.03 10.37
N GLY A 139 -17.25 -1.83 11.65
CA GLY A 139 -16.79 -2.89 12.55
C GLY A 139 -15.29 -3.17 12.49
N PHE A 140 -14.62 -2.98 11.36
CA PHE A 140 -13.16 -3.11 11.27
C PHE A 140 -12.45 -1.88 11.79
N ARG A 141 -12.93 -0.67 11.44
CA ARG A 141 -12.23 0.58 11.72
C ARG A 141 -11.85 0.77 13.19
N GLU A 142 -12.69 0.31 14.12
CA GLU A 142 -12.47 0.39 15.57
C GLU A 142 -11.35 -0.53 16.07
N LEU A 143 -11.00 -1.56 15.30
CA LEU A 143 -9.89 -2.46 15.61
C LEU A 143 -8.54 -1.94 15.11
N LEU A 144 -8.55 -1.05 14.12
CA LEU A 144 -7.34 -0.64 13.41
C LEU A 144 -6.60 0.48 14.11
N ASP A 145 -5.29 0.29 14.23
CA ASP A 145 -4.33 1.31 14.65
C ASP A 145 -3.93 2.22 13.49
N PHE A 146 -3.94 1.72 12.25
CA PHE A 146 -3.64 2.50 11.06
C PHE A 146 -4.48 2.07 9.87
N ALA A 147 -4.91 3.02 9.04
CA ALA A 147 -5.74 2.80 7.87
C ALA A 147 -5.09 3.35 6.59
N LEU A 148 -4.86 2.47 5.61
CA LEU A 148 -4.39 2.80 4.27
C LEU A 148 -5.52 2.53 3.26
N TYR A 149 -5.73 3.45 2.34
CA TYR A 149 -6.58 3.23 1.17
C TYR A 149 -5.77 3.29 -0.12
N VAL A 150 -5.87 2.27 -0.96
CA VAL A 150 -5.20 2.21 -2.26
C VAL A 150 -6.23 2.33 -3.38
N ASP A 151 -6.17 3.46 -4.07
CA ASP A 151 -6.95 3.77 -5.25
C ASP A 151 -6.07 3.68 -6.50
N THR A 152 -6.56 3.02 -7.55
CA THR A 152 -5.79 2.84 -8.79
C THR A 152 -6.69 3.17 -9.94
N ASP A 153 -6.20 4.06 -10.80
CA ASP A 153 -6.90 4.48 -12.00
C ASP A 153 -7.33 3.26 -12.83
N ALA A 154 -8.52 3.32 -13.41
CA ALA A 154 -9.06 2.25 -14.21
C ALA A 154 -8.16 1.90 -15.40
N ALA A 155 -7.47 2.88 -16.01
CA ALA A 155 -6.51 2.65 -17.09
C ALA A 155 -5.32 1.83 -16.62
N VAL A 156 -4.75 2.14 -15.45
CA VAL A 156 -3.65 1.38 -14.85
C VAL A 156 -4.09 -0.03 -14.51
N LYS A 157 -5.25 -0.19 -13.86
CA LYS A 157 -5.82 -1.52 -13.55
C LYS A 157 -6.03 -2.35 -14.81
N ARG A 158 -6.49 -1.73 -15.91
CA ARG A 158 -6.66 -2.42 -17.20
C ARG A 158 -5.32 -2.89 -17.76
N ILE A 159 -4.28 -2.06 -17.72
CA ILE A 159 -2.93 -2.44 -18.18
C ILE A 159 -2.39 -3.60 -17.35
N TRP A 160 -2.37 -3.49 -16.01
CA TRP A 160 -1.88 -4.57 -15.15
C TRP A 160 -2.68 -5.86 -15.31
N LYS A 161 -4.00 -5.74 -15.50
CA LYS A 161 -4.85 -6.90 -15.77
C LYS A 161 -4.52 -7.51 -17.13
N PHE A 162 -4.32 -6.71 -18.17
CA PHE A 162 -3.92 -7.19 -19.48
C PHE A 162 -2.53 -7.86 -19.43
N GLU A 163 -1.54 -7.25 -18.79
CA GLU A 163 -0.19 -7.81 -18.61
C GLU A 163 -0.22 -9.13 -17.81
N ARG A 164 -1.12 -9.24 -16.82
CA ARG A 164 -1.30 -10.46 -16.02
C ARG A 164 -2.07 -11.55 -16.76
N ASP A 165 -3.11 -11.18 -17.50
CA ASP A 165 -4.10 -12.10 -18.08
C ASP A 165 -3.81 -12.46 -19.56
N THR A 166 -2.86 -11.80 -20.23
CA THR A 166 -2.48 -12.11 -21.63
C THR A 166 -1.06 -12.69 -21.61
N ARG A 167 -0.79 -14.02 -21.66
CA ARG A 167 -1.29 -15.17 -22.44
C ARG A 167 -2.81 -15.44 -22.46
N GLU A 168 -3.38 -15.21 -23.66
CA GLU A 168 -4.68 -15.64 -24.18
C GLU A 168 -5.93 -14.72 -24.02
N ARG A 169 -6.39 -14.31 -25.22
CA ARG A 169 -7.75 -14.05 -25.72
C ARG A 169 -8.36 -12.66 -25.56
N GLY A 170 -8.80 -12.16 -26.72
CA GLY A 170 -9.61 -10.97 -26.90
C GLY A 170 -11.05 -11.20 -26.46
N TYR A 171 -11.63 -10.16 -25.86
CA TYR A 171 -12.99 -10.13 -25.33
C TYR A 171 -13.84 -9.12 -26.10
N ALA A 172 -15.12 -9.46 -26.35
CA ALA A 172 -16.09 -8.69 -27.13
C ALA A 172 -16.77 -7.56 -26.33
N GLY A 173 -17.04 -6.42 -26.98
CA GLY A 173 -17.22 -5.10 -26.37
C GLY A 173 -18.48 -4.82 -25.54
N GLU A 174 -19.68 -5.29 -25.92
CA GLU A 174 -20.93 -4.79 -25.28
C GLU A 174 -21.22 -5.39 -23.89
N ALA A 175 -20.99 -6.70 -23.70
CA ALA A 175 -21.18 -7.33 -22.38
C ALA A 175 -20.14 -6.85 -21.35
N VAL A 176 -18.98 -6.38 -21.83
CA VAL A 176 -17.89 -5.84 -21.00
C VAL A 176 -18.27 -4.48 -20.44
N GLU A 177 -18.90 -3.61 -21.24
CA GLU A 177 -19.33 -2.27 -20.79
C GLU A 177 -20.40 -2.34 -19.70
N ALA A 178 -21.41 -3.21 -19.85
CA ALA A 178 -22.45 -3.39 -18.84
C ALA A 178 -21.87 -3.91 -17.50
N GLU A 179 -20.91 -4.83 -17.55
CA GLU A 179 -20.23 -5.34 -16.36
C GLU A 179 -19.34 -4.27 -15.71
N ILE A 180 -18.64 -3.46 -16.50
CA ILE A 180 -17.84 -2.32 -16.00
C ILE A 180 -18.75 -1.33 -15.27
N LYS A 181 -19.88 -0.94 -15.88
CA LYS A 181 -20.83 -0.01 -15.25
C LYS A 181 -21.39 -0.56 -13.95
N ARG A 182 -21.83 -1.83 -13.95
CA ARG A 182 -22.36 -2.51 -12.76
C ARG A 182 -21.35 -2.54 -11.62
N ARG A 183 -20.08 -2.85 -11.93
CA ARG A 183 -19.00 -2.83 -10.94
C ARG A 183 -18.69 -1.42 -10.45
N SER A 184 -18.77 -0.40 -11.30
CA SER A 184 -18.58 1.01 -10.89
C SER A 184 -19.62 1.44 -9.87
N ASP A 185 -20.91 1.22 -10.16
CA ASP A 185 -22.01 1.59 -9.25
C ASP A 185 -21.87 0.90 -7.87
N GLN A 186 -21.40 -0.36 -7.87
CA GLN A 186 -21.13 -1.10 -6.63
C GLN A 186 -19.87 -0.64 -5.90
N TYR A 187 -18.81 -0.29 -6.63
CA TYR A 187 -17.58 0.27 -6.07
C TYR A 187 -17.86 1.59 -5.35
N ASP A 188 -18.59 2.50 -6.00
CA ASP A 188 -18.95 3.79 -5.40
C ASP A 188 -19.81 3.61 -4.15
N ARG A 189 -20.72 2.63 -4.18
CA ARG A 189 -21.62 2.33 -3.06
C ARG A 189 -20.91 1.74 -1.84
N TRP A 190 -19.97 0.81 -2.04
CA TRP A 190 -19.43 -0.01 -0.95
C TRP A 190 -17.94 0.17 -0.65
N ILE A 191 -17.16 0.65 -1.62
CA ILE A 191 -15.70 0.69 -1.53
C ILE A 191 -15.19 2.13 -1.45
N ALA A 192 -15.58 2.99 -2.40
CA ALA A 192 -15.04 4.35 -2.53
C ALA A 192 -15.23 5.23 -1.27
N GLY A 193 -16.29 4.97 -0.49
CA GLY A 193 -16.56 5.68 0.76
C GLY A 193 -15.45 5.53 1.81
N GLN A 194 -14.85 4.34 1.89
CA GLN A 194 -13.88 3.93 2.91
C GLN A 194 -12.62 4.80 2.97
N GLN A 195 -12.26 5.51 1.89
CA GLN A 195 -11.13 6.44 1.88
C GLN A 195 -11.32 7.63 2.86
N ALA A 196 -12.53 7.90 3.37
CA ALA A 196 -12.75 8.92 4.42
C ALA A 196 -12.06 8.55 5.73
N ASP A 197 -12.05 7.25 6.05
CA ASP A 197 -11.56 6.72 7.31
C ASP A 197 -10.06 6.36 7.26
N ALA A 198 -9.42 6.61 6.11
CA ALA A 198 -8.01 6.35 5.87
C ALA A 198 -7.11 7.46 6.43
N ASP A 199 -5.98 7.04 6.97
CA ASP A 199 -4.90 7.93 7.43
C ASP A 199 -3.99 8.37 6.28
N VAL A 200 -3.77 7.44 5.35
CA VAL A 200 -3.03 7.65 4.11
C VAL A 200 -3.86 7.10 2.96
N ILE A 201 -3.92 7.86 1.88
CA ILE A 201 -4.49 7.42 0.61
C ILE A 201 -3.38 7.40 -0.41
N LEU A 202 -3.15 6.25 -1.04
CA LEU A 202 -2.31 6.11 -2.21
C LEU A 202 -3.20 6.11 -3.44
N ARG A 203 -2.98 7.04 -4.36
CA ARG A 203 -3.57 7.01 -5.70
C ARG A 203 -2.52 6.72 -6.73
N ILE A 204 -2.88 5.94 -7.74
CA ILE A 204 -1.98 5.47 -8.78
C ILE A 204 -2.60 5.79 -10.13
N HIS A 205 -1.91 6.62 -10.90
CA HIS A 205 -2.32 7.13 -12.19
C HIS A 205 -1.30 6.74 -13.27
N PRO A 206 -1.70 6.78 -14.55
CA PRO A 206 -0.71 6.79 -15.64
C PRO A 206 0.32 7.90 -15.40
N SER A 207 1.58 7.67 -15.76
CA SER A 207 2.62 8.70 -15.67
C SER A 207 2.24 9.93 -16.50
N GLY A 208 2.49 11.11 -15.94
CA GLY A 208 2.29 12.41 -16.59
C GLY A 208 3.59 13.00 -17.16
N LEU A 209 4.70 12.24 -17.16
CA LEU A 209 5.99 12.75 -17.61
C LEU A 209 6.03 13.13 -19.10
N ASP A 210 5.19 12.51 -19.93
CA ASP A 210 5.11 12.84 -21.35
C ASP A 210 4.62 14.28 -21.58
N ASP A 211 3.72 14.78 -20.72
CA ASP A 211 3.23 16.16 -20.76
C ASP A 211 4.32 17.19 -20.44
N LEU A 212 5.38 16.77 -19.75
CA LEU A 212 6.52 17.62 -19.40
C LEU A 212 7.64 17.56 -20.45
N ALA A 213 7.58 16.63 -21.40
CA ALA A 213 8.62 16.44 -22.39
C ALA A 213 8.56 17.53 -23.47
N LEU A 214 9.74 18.03 -23.87
CA LEU A 214 9.86 18.87 -25.06
C LEU A 214 9.82 17.99 -26.30
N GLY A 215 8.65 17.86 -26.92
CA GLY A 215 8.44 17.06 -28.13
C GLY A 215 8.01 15.64 -27.83
N ARG A 216 8.92 14.78 -27.37
CA ARG A 216 8.61 13.39 -26.99
C ARG A 216 9.44 12.95 -25.78
N LEU A 217 8.86 12.14 -24.91
CA LEU A 217 9.60 11.50 -23.83
C LEU A 217 10.49 10.38 -24.40
N GLU A 218 11.80 10.52 -24.23
CA GLU A 218 12.77 9.47 -24.55
C GLU A 218 13.25 8.83 -23.24
N VAL A 219 12.74 7.64 -22.94
CA VAL A 219 13.19 6.82 -21.81
C VAL A 219 13.74 5.49 -22.31
N PRO A 220 14.79 4.95 -21.68
CA PRO A 220 15.28 3.61 -22.00
C PRO A 220 14.15 2.57 -21.90
N GLU A 221 14.23 1.50 -22.69
CA GLU A 221 13.33 0.34 -22.52
C GLU A 221 13.39 -0.14 -21.06
N GLY A 222 12.26 -0.06 -20.37
CA GLY A 222 12.19 -0.26 -18.92
C GLY A 222 10.76 -0.43 -18.42
N PRO A 223 10.59 -0.70 -17.11
CA PRO A 223 9.26 -0.86 -16.52
C PRO A 223 8.46 0.43 -16.64
N SER A 224 7.14 0.29 -16.82
CA SER A 224 6.20 1.41 -16.86
C SER A 224 6.24 2.20 -15.55
N CYS A 225 6.47 3.52 -15.66
CA CYS A 225 6.35 4.43 -14.53
C CYS A 225 4.88 4.83 -14.33
N HIS A 226 4.56 5.22 -13.10
CA HIS A 226 3.23 5.62 -12.70
C HIS A 226 3.35 6.92 -11.90
N HIS A 227 2.36 7.79 -12.06
CA HIS A 227 2.20 8.94 -11.19
C HIS A 227 1.48 8.50 -9.92
N LEU A 228 2.09 8.75 -8.76
CA LEU A 228 1.55 8.41 -7.46
C LEU A 228 1.19 9.68 -6.70
N GLU A 229 0.02 9.67 -6.07
CA GLU A 229 -0.38 10.67 -5.09
C GLU A 229 -0.44 10.01 -3.72
N VAL A 230 0.38 10.47 -2.78
CA VAL A 230 0.30 10.07 -1.38
C VAL A 230 -0.35 11.21 -0.62
N ILE A 231 -1.63 11.03 -0.30
CA ILE A 231 -2.42 12.00 0.46
C ILE A 231 -2.30 11.62 1.93
N VAL A 232 -1.67 12.49 2.72
CA VAL A 232 -1.44 12.26 4.15
C VAL A 232 -2.23 13.28 4.96
N LYS A 233 -3.03 12.80 5.91
CA LYS A 233 -3.67 13.66 6.90
C LYS A 233 -2.59 14.19 7.88
N PRO A 234 -2.43 15.52 8.04
CA PRO A 234 -1.47 16.08 8.97
C PRO A 234 -1.81 15.61 10.39
N ARG A 235 -0.82 15.06 11.09
CA ARG A 235 -1.00 14.60 12.48
C ARG A 235 -0.24 15.52 13.44
N PRO A 236 -0.83 15.89 14.59
CA PRO A 236 -0.10 16.60 15.63
C PRO A 236 0.96 15.68 16.24
N GLY A 237 2.23 16.10 16.18
CA GLY A 237 3.38 15.37 16.73
C GLY A 237 4.63 15.55 15.88
N GLU A 238 5.81 15.45 16.51
CA GLU A 238 7.08 15.45 15.78
C GLU A 238 7.26 14.11 15.05
N GLN A 239 7.11 14.13 13.73
CA GLN A 239 7.54 13.02 12.87
C GLN A 239 9.04 13.17 12.60
N PRO A 240 9.79 12.06 12.58
CA PRO A 240 11.18 12.10 12.18
C PRO A 240 11.32 12.65 10.74
N ALA A 241 12.38 13.42 10.52
CA ALA A 241 12.75 13.83 9.18
C ALA A 241 13.32 12.61 8.42
N LEU A 242 12.88 12.44 7.18
CA LEU A 242 13.42 11.47 6.23
C LEU A 242 14.00 12.25 5.06
N TYR A 243 15.28 12.06 4.76
CA TYR A 243 15.97 12.87 3.75
C TYR A 243 16.09 12.13 2.42
N PHE A 244 15.63 12.77 1.35
CA PHE A 244 15.78 12.26 -0.02
C PHE A 244 16.93 12.99 -0.73
N PRO A 245 18.08 12.36 -0.96
CA PRO A 245 19.20 13.03 -1.62
C PRO A 245 18.97 13.09 -3.13
N VAL A 246 19.26 14.25 -3.73
CA VAL A 246 19.21 14.46 -5.18
C VAL A 246 20.54 15.02 -5.67
N ASP A 247 21.15 14.37 -6.66
CA ASP A 247 22.32 14.88 -7.37
C ASP A 247 21.87 15.73 -8.57
N LEU A 248 21.88 17.05 -8.39
CA LEU A 248 21.49 18.00 -9.43
C LEU A 248 22.43 18.02 -10.64
N ASN A 249 23.71 17.67 -10.47
CA ASN A 249 24.67 17.60 -11.57
C ASN A 249 24.41 16.38 -12.46
N ASN A 250 23.91 15.29 -11.87
CA ASN A 250 23.51 14.12 -12.64
C ASN A 250 22.27 14.38 -13.52
N MET A 251 21.41 15.33 -13.14
CA MET A 251 20.20 15.69 -13.90
C MET A 251 20.49 16.35 -15.25
N THR A 252 21.70 16.88 -15.46
CA THR A 252 22.09 17.52 -16.72
C THR A 252 22.88 16.60 -17.65
N ARG A 253 22.96 15.30 -17.35
CA ARG A 253 23.71 14.31 -18.14
C ARG A 253 22.79 13.55 -19.09
N GLU A 254 23.38 13.00 -20.15
CA GLU A 254 22.66 12.22 -21.17
C GLU A 254 21.90 11.00 -20.60
N ALA A 255 22.45 10.36 -19.57
CA ALA A 255 21.85 9.21 -18.90
C ALA A 255 20.91 9.58 -17.74
N ALA A 256 20.49 10.86 -17.63
CA ALA A 256 19.58 11.29 -16.57
C ALA A 256 18.21 10.65 -16.75
N MET A 257 17.73 9.96 -15.73
CA MET A 257 16.38 9.42 -15.72
C MET A 257 15.39 10.47 -15.22
N PRO A 258 14.23 10.65 -15.87
CA PRO A 258 13.25 11.63 -15.45
C PRO A 258 12.55 11.18 -14.17
N PHE A 259 12.38 12.10 -13.24
CA PHE A 259 11.55 11.91 -12.05
C PHE A 259 10.90 13.23 -11.63
N LEU A 260 9.77 13.13 -10.95
CA LEU A 260 9.05 14.25 -10.38
C LEU A 260 8.80 13.99 -8.89
N LEU A 261 9.04 15.01 -8.08
CA LEU A 261 8.66 15.05 -6.67
C LEU A 261 8.07 16.42 -6.36
N ALA A 262 6.83 16.46 -5.89
CA ALA A 262 6.18 17.72 -5.53
C ALA A 262 5.29 17.54 -4.31
N THR A 263 5.29 18.51 -3.40
CA THR A 263 4.34 18.57 -2.28
C THR A 263 3.37 19.71 -2.53
N VAL A 264 2.08 19.41 -2.54
CA VAL A 264 1.01 20.37 -2.79
C VAL A 264 0.06 20.40 -1.59
N PRO A 265 0.10 21.46 -0.76
CA PRO A 265 -0.91 21.67 0.27
C PRO A 265 -2.30 21.77 -0.37
N SER A 266 -3.24 20.95 0.08
CA SER A 266 -4.53 20.75 -0.57
C SER A 266 -5.67 20.61 0.43
N ARG A 267 -6.89 20.50 -0.07
CA ARG A 267 -8.07 20.09 0.71
C ARG A 267 -8.65 18.82 0.13
N PHE A 268 -8.97 17.87 1.00
CA PHE A 268 -9.62 16.62 0.63
C PHE A 268 -10.77 16.35 1.59
N ARG A 269 -12.00 16.30 1.06
CA ARG A 269 -13.24 16.12 1.86
C ARG A 269 -13.33 17.10 3.04
N ASP A 270 -13.11 18.38 2.74
CA ASP A 270 -13.06 19.50 3.69
C ASP A 270 -11.93 19.52 4.72
N GLU A 271 -11.11 18.46 4.80
CA GLU A 271 -9.91 18.41 5.63
C GLU A 271 -8.69 19.00 4.91
N THR A 272 -7.82 19.66 5.65
CA THR A 272 -6.50 20.09 5.14
C THR A 272 -5.59 18.88 5.02
N VAL A 273 -5.01 18.67 3.85
CA VAL A 273 -4.07 17.57 3.58
C VAL A 273 -2.83 18.08 2.86
N ASN A 274 -1.75 17.30 2.92
CA ASN A 274 -0.63 17.46 2.00
C ASN A 274 -0.66 16.32 1.00
N VAL A 275 -0.56 16.64 -0.29
CA VAL A 275 -0.45 15.65 -1.36
C VAL A 275 1.00 15.62 -1.84
N LEU A 276 1.64 14.47 -1.67
CA LEU A 276 2.96 14.21 -2.23
C LEU A 276 2.78 13.52 -3.58
N HIS A 277 3.22 14.19 -4.64
CA HIS A 277 3.24 13.69 -6.00
C HIS A 277 4.61 13.10 -6.32
N VAL A 278 4.60 11.93 -6.93
CA VAL A 278 5.78 11.15 -7.29
C VAL A 278 5.59 10.59 -8.68
N ASP A 279 6.55 10.78 -9.59
CA ASP A 279 6.50 10.16 -10.91
C ASP A 279 7.91 9.83 -11.40
N GLY A 280 8.01 8.91 -12.37
CA GLY A 280 9.25 8.54 -13.01
C GLY A 280 10.15 7.61 -12.22
N TYR A 281 11.44 7.71 -12.50
CA TYR A 281 12.47 6.77 -12.06
C TYR A 281 13.34 7.39 -10.98
N MET A 282 13.08 6.99 -9.74
CA MET A 282 13.86 7.49 -8.61
C MET A 282 15.33 7.05 -8.71
N PRO A 283 16.30 7.96 -8.45
CA PRO A 283 17.71 7.62 -8.50
C PRO A 283 18.06 6.47 -7.54
N PRO A 284 18.76 5.41 -8.00
CA PRO A 284 19.09 4.25 -7.15
C PRO A 284 19.80 4.60 -5.85
N ALA A 285 20.78 5.52 -5.89
CA ALA A 285 21.51 5.96 -4.70
C ALA A 285 20.62 6.67 -3.67
N ALA A 286 19.56 7.34 -4.13
CA ALA A 286 18.57 7.96 -3.25
C ALA A 286 17.70 6.92 -2.56
N LEU A 287 17.28 5.88 -3.31
CA LEU A 287 16.55 4.74 -2.74
C LEU A 287 17.36 3.99 -1.69
N GLU A 288 18.65 3.72 -1.96
CA GLU A 288 19.55 3.08 -1.01
C GLU A 288 19.74 3.90 0.27
N THR A 289 19.78 5.23 0.15
CA THR A 289 19.88 6.13 1.31
C THR A 289 18.60 6.10 2.15
N LEU A 290 17.44 6.20 1.50
CA LEU A 290 16.15 6.11 2.20
C LEU A 290 15.98 4.77 2.90
N GLU A 291 16.29 3.66 2.22
CA GLU A 291 16.20 2.32 2.79
C GLU A 291 17.06 2.20 4.05
N ARG A 292 18.31 2.66 3.99
CA ARG A 292 19.21 2.67 5.14
C ARG A 292 18.67 3.51 6.31
N GLU A 293 18.13 4.69 6.03
CA GLU A 293 17.53 5.55 7.07
C GLU A 293 16.28 4.92 7.71
N ILE A 294 15.42 4.29 6.90
CA ILE A 294 14.22 3.59 7.38
C ILE A 294 14.60 2.36 8.21
N CYS A 295 15.57 1.56 7.76
CA CYS A 295 16.09 0.42 8.50
C CYS A 295 16.69 0.85 9.86
N ALA A 296 17.53 1.89 9.86
CA ALA A 296 18.11 2.44 11.07
C ALA A 296 17.03 2.96 12.05
N PHE A 297 15.97 3.58 11.53
CA PHE A 297 14.83 3.99 12.35
C PHE A 297 14.11 2.78 12.96
N ALA A 298 13.84 1.75 12.15
CA ALA A 298 13.17 0.53 12.58
C ALA A 298 14.00 -0.30 13.59
N GLY A 299 15.32 -0.15 13.59
CA GLY A 299 16.23 -0.96 14.40
C GLY A 299 16.66 -2.26 13.75
N VAL A 300 16.59 -2.33 12.41
CA VAL A 300 17.06 -3.46 11.61
C VAL A 300 18.31 -3.06 10.84
N ASP A 301 19.30 -3.96 10.73
CA ASP A 301 20.54 -3.69 9.97
C ASP A 301 20.28 -3.66 8.45
N SER A 302 19.34 -4.49 8.00
CA SER A 302 18.87 -4.59 6.63
C SER A 302 17.42 -5.12 6.63
N PRO A 303 16.69 -5.00 5.51
CA PRO A 303 15.34 -5.55 5.39
C PRO A 303 15.31 -7.04 5.76
N ALA A 304 14.47 -7.42 6.72
CA ALA A 304 14.45 -8.77 7.31
C ALA A 304 13.50 -9.76 6.61
N GLY A 305 12.66 -9.30 5.68
CA GLY A 305 11.73 -10.16 4.93
C GLY A 305 12.30 -10.72 3.63
N ASP A 306 11.50 -11.53 2.94
CA ASP A 306 11.92 -12.16 1.68
C ASP A 306 12.22 -11.13 0.59
N THR A 307 13.23 -11.41 -0.24
CA THR A 307 13.56 -10.59 -1.40
C THR A 307 12.33 -10.42 -2.30
N PRO A 308 11.90 -9.16 -2.58
CA PRO A 308 10.74 -8.91 -3.43
C PRO A 308 10.94 -9.45 -4.85
N SER A 309 9.84 -9.72 -5.55
CA SER A 309 9.88 -10.17 -6.95
C SER A 309 10.54 -9.12 -7.85
N ALA A 310 11.01 -9.51 -9.04
CA ALA A 310 11.60 -8.56 -9.98
C ALA A 310 10.67 -7.38 -10.34
N ALA A 311 9.35 -7.62 -10.39
CA ALA A 311 8.34 -6.60 -10.62
C ALA A 311 8.19 -5.63 -9.43
N ASP A 312 8.28 -6.13 -8.21
CA ASP A 312 8.22 -5.32 -6.99
C ASP A 312 9.52 -4.51 -6.75
N ARG A 313 10.60 -4.84 -7.47
CA ARG A 313 11.90 -4.16 -7.35
C ARG A 313 12.04 -2.93 -8.25
N THR A 314 11.02 -2.57 -9.03
CA THR A 314 11.08 -1.36 -9.86
C THR A 314 11.32 -0.13 -8.95
N PRO A 315 12.19 0.82 -9.36
CA PRO A 315 12.54 1.97 -8.54
C PRO A 315 11.31 2.75 -8.01
N THR A 316 10.29 2.91 -8.85
CA THR A 316 9.05 3.61 -8.52
C THR A 316 8.23 2.86 -7.46
N VAL A 317 8.05 1.55 -7.60
CA VAL A 317 7.32 0.73 -6.60
C VAL A 317 8.07 0.70 -5.28
N ARG A 318 9.40 0.54 -5.30
CA ARG A 318 10.23 0.58 -4.07
C ARG A 318 10.11 1.91 -3.35
N PHE A 319 10.19 3.02 -4.09
CA PHE A 319 10.05 4.35 -3.50
C PHE A 319 8.66 4.54 -2.88
N ALA A 320 7.61 4.12 -3.57
CA ALA A 320 6.25 4.18 -3.07
C ALA A 320 6.05 3.35 -1.80
N GLN A 321 6.58 2.12 -1.77
CA GLN A 321 6.58 1.26 -0.59
C GLN A 321 7.25 1.97 0.60
N MET A 322 8.39 2.64 0.40
CA MET A 322 9.07 3.39 1.45
C MET A 322 8.25 4.60 1.92
N LEU A 323 7.64 5.35 1.00
CA LEU A 323 6.78 6.49 1.34
C LEU A 323 5.52 6.10 2.11
N ILE A 324 5.00 4.90 1.88
CA ILE A 324 3.85 4.35 2.62
C ILE A 324 4.28 3.75 3.95
N ALA A 325 5.43 3.04 3.96
CA ALA A 325 5.98 2.46 5.17
C ALA A 325 6.35 3.54 6.19
N TRP A 326 6.90 4.68 5.75
CA TRP A 326 7.34 5.74 6.66
C TRP A 326 6.27 6.29 7.63
N PRO A 327 5.08 6.75 7.17
CA PRO A 327 4.03 7.22 8.07
C PRO A 327 3.49 6.09 8.95
N ILE A 328 3.49 4.85 8.46
CA ILE A 328 3.10 3.67 9.25
C ILE A 328 4.10 3.44 10.37
N LEU A 329 5.39 3.26 10.06
CA LEU A 329 6.45 3.01 11.05
C LEU A 329 6.53 4.14 12.06
N SER A 330 6.42 5.40 11.62
CA SER A 330 6.37 6.56 12.50
C SER A 330 5.18 6.49 13.46
N HIS A 331 4.01 6.04 12.98
CA HIS A 331 2.83 5.87 13.83
C HIS A 331 2.98 4.72 14.83
N LEU A 332 3.43 3.54 14.38
CA LEU A 332 3.69 2.40 15.24
C LEU A 332 4.72 2.76 16.33
N ALA A 333 5.75 3.52 15.98
CA ALA A 333 6.73 4.04 16.92
C ALA A 333 6.13 5.00 17.95
N ALA A 334 5.08 5.75 17.62
CA ALA A 334 4.38 6.59 18.58
C ALA A 334 3.48 5.78 19.53
N LEU A 335 2.79 4.75 19.02
CA LEU A 335 1.91 3.87 19.81
C LEU A 335 2.66 2.93 20.77
N THR A 336 3.94 2.73 20.53
CA THR A 336 4.80 1.87 21.35
C THR A 336 5.61 2.63 22.40
N ARG A 337 5.39 3.95 22.58
CA ARG A 337 6.18 4.81 23.50
C ARG A 337 5.85 4.58 24.96
#